data_AF-A0A1V4GWU7-F1
#
_entry.id   AF-A0A1V4GWU7-F1
#
_cell.length_a   1.000
_cell.length_b   1.000
_cell.length_c   1.000
_cell.angle_alpha   90.00
_cell.angle_beta   90.00
_cell.angle_gamma   90.00
#
_symmetry.space_group_name_H-M   'P 1'
#
loop_
_entity.id
_entity.type
_entity.pdbx_description
1 polymer ?
#
loop_
_entity_poly.entity_id
_entity_poly.type
_entity_poly.pdbx_seq_one_letter_code
_entity_poly.pdbx_strand_id
1 'polypeptide(L)'
;FGKRSNVKIPDIESNGFALSIGKNLITSSLFSLVKDTIICIDDLERKSDNLDIKDIMGLINHLKTEKNCKVVVILHQDKTDNQFQEYKEKVFDEIVHLTENFSIIKTIIDDNEIIKSLSKLKINPYKYWG
;
A
#
# COMPACT_ATOMS: atom_id res chain seq x y z
N PHE A 1 -15.37 0.74 19.05
CA PHE A 1 -14.87 0.27 17.74
C PHE A 1 -13.82 -0.82 17.97
N GLY A 2 -14.09 -2.04 17.48
CA GLY A 2 -13.12 -3.13 17.25
C GLY A 2 -12.53 -3.86 18.47
N LYS A 3 -13.13 -4.98 18.88
CA LYS A 3 -12.51 -5.96 19.81
C LYS A 3 -11.36 -6.65 19.05
N ARG A 4 -10.11 -6.52 19.49
CA ARG A 4 -8.98 -7.27 18.93
C ARG A 4 -9.16 -8.76 19.29
N SER A 5 -9.48 -9.59 18.31
CA SER A 5 -9.37 -11.04 18.43
C SER A 5 -7.93 -11.45 18.16
N ASN A 6 -7.27 -12.02 19.16
CA ASN A 6 -6.00 -12.70 18.95
C ASN A 6 -6.31 -14.01 18.22
N VAL A 7 -5.90 -14.12 16.96
CA VAL A 7 -5.91 -15.38 16.23
C VAL A 7 -4.78 -16.23 16.80
N LYS A 8 -5.12 -17.24 17.60
CA LYS A 8 -4.16 -18.24 18.07
C LYS A 8 -3.89 -19.20 16.90
N ILE A 9 -2.68 -19.19 16.38
CA ILE A 9 -2.24 -20.16 15.37
C ILE A 9 -1.87 -21.45 16.12
N PRO A 10 -2.50 -22.60 15.80
CA PRO A 10 -2.12 -23.87 16.41
C PRO A 10 -0.70 -24.28 15.98
N ASP A 11 0.08 -24.80 16.92
CA ASP A 11 1.39 -25.38 16.64
C ASP A 11 1.20 -26.67 15.83
N ILE A 12 1.69 -26.68 14.58
CA ILE A 12 1.59 -27.83 13.67
C ILE A 12 2.95 -28.52 13.59
N GLU A 13 3.10 -29.64 14.29
CA GLU A 13 4.21 -30.58 14.09
C GLU A 13 3.82 -31.58 12.99
N SER A 14 4.32 -31.40 11.76
CA SER A 14 4.06 -32.33 10.64
C SER A 14 5.17 -32.28 9.58
N ASN A 15 5.29 -33.34 8.78
CA ASN A 15 6.25 -33.43 7.66
C ASN A 15 6.11 -32.23 6.69
N GLY A 16 7.22 -31.78 6.09
CA GLY A 16 7.27 -30.53 5.30
C GLY A 16 6.22 -30.39 4.19
N PHE A 17 5.72 -31.51 3.64
CA PHE A 17 4.63 -31.53 2.66
C PHE A 17 3.26 -31.14 3.25
N ALA A 18 2.90 -31.70 4.40
CA ALA A 18 1.64 -31.39 5.07
C ALA A 18 1.63 -29.92 5.56
N LEU A 19 2.78 -29.42 6.02
CA LEU A 19 2.94 -28.03 6.42
C LEU A 19 2.80 -27.06 5.23
N SER A 20 3.27 -27.41 4.03
CA SER A 20 3.14 -26.54 2.85
C SER A 20 1.68 -26.46 2.37
N ILE A 21 0.96 -27.58 2.37
CA ILE A 21 -0.48 -27.61 2.05
C ILE A 21 -1.26 -26.78 3.05
N GLY A 22 -1.00 -26.98 4.36
CA GLY A 22 -1.66 -26.22 5.42
C GLY A 22 -1.44 -24.71 5.27
N LYS A 23 -0.20 -24.28 5.00
CA LYS A 23 0.13 -22.86 4.74
C LYS A 23 -0.67 -22.30 3.56
N ASN A 24 -0.73 -23.00 2.43
CA ASN A 24 -1.44 -22.53 1.24
C ASN A 24 -2.95 -22.41 1.44
N LEU A 25 -3.55 -23.31 2.21
CA LEU A 25 -4.98 -23.25 2.54
C LEU A 25 -5.29 -22.07 3.49
N ILE A 26 -4.42 -21.83 4.46
CA ILE A 26 -4.57 -20.69 5.38
C ILE A 26 -4.38 -19.37 4.63
N THR A 27 -3.34 -19.25 3.80
CA THR A 27 -3.08 -18.02 3.03
C THR A 27 -4.19 -17.73 2.03
N SER A 28 -4.70 -18.73 1.30
CA SER A 28 -5.84 -18.54 0.39
C SER A 28 -7.12 -18.14 1.13
N SER A 29 -7.38 -18.73 2.29
CA SER A 29 -8.52 -18.34 3.14
C SER A 29 -8.39 -16.90 3.61
N LEU A 30 -7.21 -16.50 4.13
CA LEU A 30 -6.95 -15.13 4.54
C LEU A 30 -7.05 -14.14 3.37
N PHE A 31 -6.53 -14.50 2.20
CA PHE A 31 -6.62 -13.66 1.01
C PHE A 31 -8.07 -13.52 0.51
N SER A 32 -8.91 -14.53 0.71
CA SER A 32 -10.36 -14.45 0.42
C SER A 32 -11.06 -13.41 1.30
N LEU A 33 -10.62 -13.25 2.55
CA LEU A 33 -11.15 -12.23 3.48
C LEU A 33 -10.74 -10.81 3.09
N VAL A 34 -9.71 -10.64 2.26
CA VAL A 34 -9.36 -9.33 1.69
C VAL A 34 -10.36 -9.01 0.56
N LYS A 35 -11.40 -8.27 0.94
CA LYS A 35 -12.46 -7.75 0.06
C LYS A 35 -13.03 -6.47 0.67
N ASP A 36 -13.54 -5.56 -0.17
CA ASP A 36 -14.27 -4.35 0.26
C ASP A 36 -13.48 -3.50 1.27
N THR A 37 -12.15 -3.48 1.12
CA THR A 37 -11.21 -2.91 2.09
C THR A 37 -10.30 -1.87 1.43
N ILE A 38 -9.85 -0.87 2.20
CA ILE A 38 -8.83 0.08 1.74
C ILE A 38 -7.44 -0.48 2.03
N ILE A 39 -6.60 -0.56 1.01
CA ILE A 39 -5.22 -1.06 1.09
C ILE A 39 -4.29 0.09 0.78
N CYS A 40 -3.31 0.33 1.66
CA CYS A 40 -2.25 1.30 1.41
C CYS A 40 -0.94 0.54 1.20
N ILE A 41 -0.29 0.77 0.05
CA ILE A 41 1.05 0.28 -0.25
C ILE A 41 1.97 1.50 -0.20
N ASP A 42 2.86 1.51 0.78
CA ASP A 42 3.83 2.59 0.95
C ASP A 42 5.22 2.14 0.48
N ASP A 43 6.01 3.10 0.04
CA ASP A 43 7.42 2.92 -0.33
C ASP A 43 7.65 1.84 -1.40
N LEU A 44 6.80 1.88 -2.44
CA LEU A 44 6.84 0.91 -3.54
C LEU A 44 8.17 0.96 -4.34
N GLU A 45 8.85 2.11 -4.36
CA GLU A 45 10.15 2.25 -5.00
C GLU A 45 11.23 1.35 -4.40
N ARG A 46 11.06 0.87 -3.15
CA ARG A 46 11.95 -0.09 -2.50
C ARG A 46 11.60 -1.56 -2.79
N LYS A 47 10.89 -1.85 -3.90
CA LYS A 47 10.67 -3.23 -4.33
C LYS A 47 11.99 -3.98 -4.48
N SER A 48 12.00 -5.28 -4.19
CA SER A 48 13.14 -6.15 -4.46
C SER A 48 13.39 -6.26 -5.98
N ASP A 49 14.64 -6.42 -6.39
CA ASP A 49 15.01 -6.67 -7.79
C ASP A 49 14.37 -7.95 -8.35
N ASN A 50 14.09 -8.92 -7.48
CA ASN A 50 13.42 -10.18 -7.85
C ASN A 50 11.90 -10.03 -8.02
N LEU A 51 11.34 -8.85 -7.76
CA LEU A 51 9.91 -8.59 -7.89
C LEU A 51 9.68 -7.70 -9.12
N ASP A 52 9.02 -8.26 -10.13
CA ASP A 52 8.64 -7.51 -11.33
C ASP A 52 7.55 -6.50 -10.98
N ILE A 53 7.70 -5.26 -11.44
CA ILE A 53 6.69 -4.22 -11.23
C ILE A 53 5.37 -4.60 -11.89
N LYS A 54 5.39 -5.37 -12.99
CA LYS A 54 4.17 -5.89 -13.65
C LYS A 54 3.35 -6.79 -12.74
N ASP A 55 4.01 -7.61 -11.94
CA ASP A 55 3.31 -8.50 -11.00
C ASP A 55 2.63 -7.69 -9.89
N ILE A 56 3.32 -6.66 -9.38
CA ILE A 56 2.74 -5.73 -8.40
C ILE A 56 1.54 -4.99 -8.99
N MET A 57 1.67 -4.47 -10.21
CA MET A 57 0.59 -3.78 -10.92
C MET A 57 -0.61 -4.71 -11.18
N GLY A 58 -0.34 -5.95 -11.57
CA GLY A 58 -1.36 -6.98 -11.75
C GLY A 58 -2.12 -7.26 -10.45
N LEU A 59 -1.40 -7.35 -9.33
CA LEU A 59 -2.00 -7.53 -8.02
C LEU A 59 -2.86 -6.32 -7.61
N ILE A 60 -2.36 -5.10 -7.79
CA ILE A 60 -3.12 -3.87 -7.49
C ILE A 60 -4.43 -3.86 -8.29
N ASN A 61 -4.36 -4.18 -9.59
CA ASN A 61 -5.53 -4.23 -10.44
C ASN A 61 -6.51 -5.32 -9.98
N HIS A 62 -6.02 -6.52 -9.64
CA HIS A 62 -6.86 -7.60 -9.11
C HIS A 62 -7.57 -7.20 -7.81
N LEU A 63 -6.87 -6.53 -6.89
CA LEU A 63 -7.46 -6.03 -5.65
C LEU A 63 -8.55 -4.99 -5.94
N LYS A 64 -8.31 -4.08 -6.89
CA LYS A 64 -9.27 -3.07 -7.32
C LYS A 64 -10.53 -3.70 -7.93
N THR A 65 -10.37 -4.55 -8.94
CA THR A 65 -11.48 -5.04 -9.77
C THR A 65 -12.19 -6.24 -9.15
N GLU A 66 -11.45 -7.26 -8.74
CA GLU A 66 -12.02 -8.54 -8.30
C GLU A 66 -12.39 -8.52 -6.81
N LYS A 67 -11.65 -7.75 -6.01
CA LYS A 67 -11.87 -7.66 -4.55
C LYS A 67 -12.62 -6.40 -4.12
N ASN A 68 -12.95 -5.50 -5.04
CA ASN A 68 -13.59 -4.22 -4.74
C ASN A 68 -12.84 -3.42 -3.66
N CYS A 69 -11.50 -3.49 -3.68
CA CYS A 69 -10.66 -2.75 -2.76
C CYS A 69 -10.35 -1.36 -3.33
N LYS A 70 -10.22 -0.38 -2.44
CA LYS A 70 -9.59 0.90 -2.79
C LYS A 70 -8.11 0.77 -2.49
N VAL A 71 -7.25 0.94 -3.49
CA VAL A 71 -5.81 0.82 -3.31
C VAL A 71 -5.18 2.20 -3.41
N VAL A 72 -4.46 2.61 -2.36
CA VAL A 72 -3.64 3.83 -2.32
C VAL A 72 -2.19 3.39 -2.40
N VAL A 73 -1.44 3.96 -3.34
CA VAL A 73 -0.01 3.70 -3.48
C VAL A 73 0.74 5.00 -3.25
N ILE A 74 1.72 4.94 -2.35
CA ILE A 74 2.62 6.05 -2.03
C ILE A 74 4.02 5.61 -2.45
N LEU A 75 4.71 6.48 -3.18
CA LEU A 75 6.05 6.21 -3.69
C LEU A 75 6.80 7.48 -4.04
N HIS A 76 8.11 7.34 -4.16
CA HIS A 76 8.98 8.38 -4.70
C HIS A 76 9.17 8.24 -6.21
N GLN A 77 8.55 9.15 -6.97
CA GLN A 77 8.50 9.06 -8.43
C GLN A 77 9.89 8.98 -9.09
N ASP A 78 10.87 9.74 -8.62
CA ASP A 78 12.22 9.78 -9.22
C ASP A 78 13.04 8.49 -9.01
N LYS A 79 12.56 7.59 -8.14
CA LYS A 79 13.18 6.29 -7.85
C LYS A 79 12.44 5.12 -8.52
N THR A 80 11.40 5.40 -9.29
CA THR A 80 10.66 4.37 -10.03
C THR A 80 11.27 4.13 -11.41
N ASP A 81 11.19 2.89 -11.89
CA ASP A 81 11.68 2.51 -13.21
C ASP A 81 10.73 2.98 -14.35
N ASN A 82 11.23 2.92 -15.59
CA ASN A 82 10.44 3.32 -16.77
C ASN A 82 9.20 2.43 -16.98
N GLN A 83 9.24 1.16 -16.53
CA GLN A 83 8.12 0.25 -16.67
C GLN A 83 6.96 0.72 -15.79
N PHE A 84 7.23 1.11 -14.54
CA PHE A 84 6.25 1.73 -13.66
C PHE A 84 5.53 2.90 -14.37
N GLN A 85 6.30 3.78 -15.02
CA GLN A 85 5.75 4.94 -15.73
C GLN A 85 4.83 4.56 -16.89
N GLU A 86 5.09 3.46 -17.59
CA GLU A 86 4.23 2.95 -18.66
C GLU A 86 2.91 2.35 -18.14
N TYR A 87 2.94 1.71 -16.97
CA TYR A 87 1.77 1.04 -16.40
C TYR A 87 0.91 1.93 -15.51
N LYS A 88 1.47 2.98 -14.90
CA LYS A 88 0.78 3.78 -13.89
C LYS A 88 -0.57 4.32 -14.37
N GLU A 89 -0.64 4.86 -15.59
CA GLU A 89 -1.87 5.48 -16.14
C GLU A 89 -2.97 4.44 -16.42
N LYS A 90 -2.60 3.17 -16.60
CA LYS A 90 -3.56 2.08 -16.85
C LYS A 90 -4.13 1.51 -15.56
N VAL A 91 -3.35 1.55 -14.47
CA VAL A 91 -3.68 0.90 -13.21
C VAL A 91 -4.34 1.87 -12.23
N PHE A 92 -3.79 3.08 -12.12
CA PHE A 92 -4.26 4.11 -11.21
C PHE A 92 -5.27 5.02 -11.89
N ASP A 93 -6.45 5.13 -11.27
CA ASP A 93 -7.50 6.02 -11.77
C ASP A 93 -7.19 7.48 -11.46
N GLU A 94 -6.52 7.74 -10.32
CA GLU A 94 -6.16 9.07 -9.85
C GLU A 94 -4.69 9.11 -9.42
N ILE A 95 -3.96 10.14 -9.84
CA ILE A 95 -2.55 10.33 -9.50
C ILE A 95 -2.36 11.74 -8.97
N VAL A 96 -1.86 11.84 -7.73
CA VAL A 96 -1.59 13.12 -7.07
C VAL A 96 -0.08 13.30 -6.92
N HIS A 97 0.47 14.32 -7.58
CA HIS A 97 1.88 14.68 -7.44
C HIS A 97 2.06 15.60 -6.25
N LEU A 98 2.67 15.07 -5.19
CA LEU A 98 3.07 15.85 -4.03
C LEU A 98 4.43 16.50 -4.32
N THR A 99 4.39 17.70 -4.90
CA THR A 99 5.54 18.61 -4.89
C THR A 99 5.52 19.36 -3.56
N GLU A 100 6.67 19.79 -3.02
CA GLU A 100 6.79 20.41 -1.68
C GLU A 100 5.96 21.69 -1.46
N ASN A 101 5.11 22.07 -2.39
CA ASN A 101 4.23 23.20 -2.29
C ASN A 101 2.95 22.79 -1.56
N PHE A 102 2.97 22.97 -0.24
CA PHE A 102 1.80 23.07 0.67
C PHE A 102 0.58 23.80 0.06
N SER A 103 0.79 24.64 -0.96
CA SER A 103 -0.25 25.30 -1.75
C SER A 103 -1.26 24.34 -2.38
N ILE A 104 -0.87 23.16 -2.86
CA ILE A 104 -1.82 22.19 -3.47
C ILE A 104 -2.70 21.53 -2.41
N ILE A 105 -2.11 21.17 -1.27
CA ILE A 105 -2.81 20.58 -0.13
C ILE A 105 -3.90 21.53 0.40
N LYS A 106 -3.63 22.84 0.38
CA LYS A 106 -4.62 23.88 0.75
C LYS A 106 -5.78 23.99 -0.25
N THR A 107 -5.57 23.67 -1.52
CA THR A 107 -6.64 23.74 -2.54
C THR A 107 -7.55 22.51 -2.48
N ILE A 108 -7.03 21.36 -2.07
CA ILE A 108 -7.79 20.10 -1.99
C ILE A 108 -8.54 19.98 -0.65
N ILE A 109 -7.98 20.52 0.42
CA ILE A 109 -8.54 20.43 1.77
C ILE A 109 -9.17 21.77 2.14
N ASP A 110 -10.48 21.94 1.92
CA ASP A 110 -11.26 23.11 2.36
C ASP A 110 -11.63 23.03 3.86
N ASP A 111 -10.67 22.60 4.68
CA ASP A 111 -10.82 22.56 6.13
C ASP A 111 -9.64 23.28 6.78
N ASN A 112 -9.94 24.48 7.29
CA ASN A 112 -8.98 25.38 7.92
C ASN A 112 -8.29 24.77 9.15
N GLU A 113 -8.93 23.86 9.89
CA GLU A 113 -8.32 23.20 11.05
C GLU A 113 -7.31 22.12 10.63
N ILE A 114 -7.59 21.42 9.53
CA ILE A 114 -6.64 20.46 8.94
C ILE A 114 -5.46 21.21 8.32
N ILE A 115 -5.69 22.30 7.57
CA ILE A 115 -4.61 23.14 7.01
C ILE A 115 -3.70 23.67 8.13
N LYS A 116 -4.29 24.12 9.24
CA LYS A 116 -3.54 24.62 10.40
C LYS A 116 -2.70 23.53 11.06
N SER A 117 -3.23 22.32 11.16
CA SER A 117 -2.50 21.15 11.68
C SER A 117 -1.36 20.74 10.75
N LEU A 118 -1.57 20.76 9.43
CA LEU A 118 -0.54 20.46 8.42
C LEU A 118 0.56 21.52 8.38
N SER A 119 0.23 22.80 8.60
CA SER A 119 1.24 23.86 8.67
C SER A 119 2.20 23.75 9.88
N LYS A 120 1.75 23.07 10.95
CA LYS A 120 2.57 22.76 12.14
C LYS A 120 3.44 21.52 11.93
N LEU A 121 3.07 20.66 11.00
CA LEU A 121 3.83 19.49 10.53
C LEU A 121 4.99 19.88 9.61
N LYS A 122 5.60 21.08 9.76
CA LYS A 122 6.92 21.35 9.17
C LYS A 122 7.93 20.37 9.77
N ILE A 123 8.03 19.20 9.17
CA ILE A 123 9.08 18.22 9.39
C ILE A 123 10.35 18.97 9.01
N ASN A 124 11.18 19.26 10.01
CA ASN A 124 12.49 19.84 9.80
C ASN A 124 13.32 18.79 9.02
N PRO A 125 13.64 19.03 7.72
CA PRO A 125 14.26 18.01 6.88
C PRO A 125 15.68 17.63 7.32
N TYR A 126 16.24 18.30 8.33
CA TYR A 126 17.59 18.07 8.84
C TYR A 126 17.65 17.46 10.26
N LYS A 127 16.56 16.95 10.84
CA LYS A 127 16.55 16.54 12.27
C LYS A 127 16.49 15.03 12.58
N TYR A 128 16.38 14.15 11.58
CA TYR A 128 16.24 12.70 11.81
C TYR A 128 17.32 11.84 11.14
N TRP A 129 18.42 12.44 10.70
CA TRP A 129 19.62 11.72 10.27
C TRP A 129 20.83 12.21 11.07
N GLY A 130 20.78 11.95 12.38
CA GLY A 130 21.91 12.04 13.31
C GLY A 130 22.11 10.69 13.99
#